data_AF-A0A9N8WHJ5-F1
#
_entry.id   AF-A0A9N8WHJ5-F1
#
_cell.length_a   1.000
_cell.length_b   1.000
_cell.length_c   1.000
_cell.angle_alpha   90.00
_cell.angle_beta   90.00
_cell.angle_gamma   90.00
#
_symmetry.space_group_name_H-M   'P 1'
#
loop_
_entity.id
_entity.type
_entity.pdbx_description
1 polymer ?
#
loop_
_entity_poly.entity_id
_entity_poly.type
_entity_poly.pdbx_seq_one_letter_code
_entity_poly.pdbx_strand_id
1 'polypeptide(L)'
;MPTFDKKSATPTKFSAMSATTLIEPTEFSLEAKKFSRLLKSRPCPIYTNVIIPDITSENQESNSGIISPIPSGHLETSTRFWQFKVEEGLTTYVRYGNIRADGTLKERATHIQQHYCFGDAKQFVENLIDEKIKAGYVGWARW
;
A
#
# COMPACT_ATOMS: atom_id res chain seq x y z
N MET A 1 -13.65 64.99 -31.04
CA MET A 1 -12.94 63.70 -30.97
C MET A 1 -13.79 62.64 -31.69
N PRO A 2 -13.61 62.40 -33.00
CA PRO A 2 -14.15 61.23 -33.68
C PRO A 2 -13.03 60.25 -34.05
N THR A 3 -13.20 58.98 -33.68
CA THR A 3 -12.29 57.87 -33.95
C THR A 3 -12.45 57.31 -35.36
N PHE A 4 -11.29 56.99 -35.93
CA PHE A 4 -11.03 56.43 -37.26
C PHE A 4 -11.58 55.00 -37.48
N ASP A 5 -11.91 54.76 -38.75
CA ASP A 5 -12.18 53.49 -39.45
C ASP A 5 -11.18 52.33 -39.20
N LYS A 6 -11.64 51.07 -39.34
CA LYS A 6 -11.31 50.20 -40.50
C LYS A 6 -11.93 48.79 -40.45
N LYS A 7 -12.50 48.40 -41.59
CA LYS A 7 -12.91 47.06 -42.03
C LYS A 7 -11.72 46.14 -42.29
N SER A 8 -11.90 44.82 -42.15
CA SER A 8 -11.45 43.72 -43.05
C SER A 8 -11.40 42.39 -42.28
N ALA A 9 -11.56 41.18 -42.81
CA ALA A 9 -12.09 40.63 -44.05
C ALA A 9 -12.02 39.08 -43.89
N THR A 10 -13.11 38.40 -44.25
CA THR A 10 -13.24 37.06 -44.88
C THR A 10 -12.58 35.76 -44.34
N PRO A 11 -13.22 34.59 -44.61
CA PRO A 11 -12.85 33.26 -44.10
C PRO A 11 -11.88 32.51 -45.01
N THR A 12 -11.24 31.44 -44.53
CA THR A 12 -10.54 30.47 -45.39
C THR A 12 -10.74 29.04 -44.89
N LYS A 13 -11.00 28.17 -45.87
CA LYS A 13 -11.47 26.80 -45.82
C LYS A 13 -10.46 25.98 -46.63
N PHE A 14 -9.88 24.92 -46.07
CA PHE A 14 -9.26 23.79 -46.81
C PHE A 14 -9.30 22.59 -45.84
N SER A 15 -9.99 21.48 -46.11
CA SER A 15 -9.96 20.49 -47.21
C SER A 15 -9.18 19.24 -46.79
N ALA A 16 -9.79 18.10 -47.12
CA ALA A 16 -9.57 16.74 -46.66
C ALA A 16 -8.18 16.14 -46.99
N MET A 17 -7.88 14.97 -46.40
CA MET A 17 -7.69 13.70 -47.15
C MET A 17 -7.36 12.50 -46.23
N SER A 18 -8.03 11.38 -46.52
CA SER A 18 -7.84 10.04 -45.94
C SER A 18 -6.55 9.37 -46.43
N ALA A 19 -6.02 8.41 -45.67
CA ALA A 19 -5.15 7.35 -46.20
C ALA A 19 -5.36 6.03 -45.45
N THR A 20 -5.91 5.06 -46.17
CA THR A 20 -5.97 3.62 -45.89
C THR A 20 -4.63 2.99 -46.27
N THR A 21 -4.10 2.06 -45.47
CA THR A 21 -3.17 1.03 -45.99
C THR A 21 -3.29 -0.27 -45.19
N LEU A 22 -3.62 -1.34 -45.92
CA LEU A 22 -3.66 -2.76 -45.56
C LEU A 22 -2.25 -3.35 -45.64
N ILE A 23 -1.78 -4.08 -44.61
CA ILE A 23 -0.82 -5.19 -44.76
C ILE A 23 -1.06 -6.24 -43.65
N GLU A 24 -1.57 -7.41 -44.05
CA GLU A 24 -1.36 -8.76 -43.48
C GLU A 24 -0.45 -9.51 -44.50
N PRO A 25 0.07 -10.75 -44.30
CA PRO A 25 0.04 -11.65 -43.14
C PRO A 25 1.41 -12.32 -42.84
N THR A 26 1.46 -13.21 -41.82
CA THR A 26 1.94 -14.62 -41.93
C THR A 26 2.12 -15.26 -40.55
N GLU A 27 1.29 -16.28 -40.34
CA GLU A 27 1.45 -17.54 -39.59
C GLU A 27 2.62 -17.72 -38.60
N PHE A 28 2.28 -18.00 -37.34
CA PHE A 28 2.90 -19.09 -36.59
C PHE A 28 1.83 -19.89 -35.83
N SER A 29 1.68 -21.14 -36.28
CA SER A 29 1.06 -22.26 -35.57
C SER A 29 1.82 -22.58 -34.28
N LEU A 30 1.11 -22.91 -33.19
CA LEU A 30 1.52 -23.91 -32.19
C LEU A 30 0.34 -24.20 -31.24
N GLU A 31 -0.32 -25.31 -31.55
CA GLU A 31 -0.85 -26.36 -30.67
C GLU A 31 -1.46 -26.03 -29.30
N ALA A 32 -2.67 -26.57 -29.14
CA ALA A 32 -3.48 -26.61 -27.95
C ALA A 32 -2.82 -27.32 -26.76
N LYS A 33 -2.90 -26.71 -25.57
CA LYS A 33 -3.01 -27.44 -24.30
C LYS A 33 -4.15 -26.88 -23.46
N LYS A 34 -5.20 -27.70 -23.35
CA LYS A 34 -6.28 -27.59 -22.38
C LYS A 34 -5.70 -27.46 -20.97
N PHE A 35 -6.02 -26.38 -20.26
CA PHE A 35 -6.02 -26.41 -18.81
C PHE A 35 -7.42 -26.10 -18.28
N SER A 36 -7.88 -27.10 -17.54
CA SER A 36 -9.17 -27.29 -16.92
C SER A 36 -9.54 -26.17 -15.96
N ARG A 37 -10.82 -25.80 -16.01
CA ARG A 37 -11.54 -25.05 -14.97
C ARG A 37 -11.30 -25.70 -13.60
N LEU A 38 -10.81 -24.94 -12.62
CA LEU A 38 -11.05 -25.21 -11.21
C LEU A 38 -11.45 -23.91 -10.50
N LEU A 39 -12.50 -24.05 -9.70
CA LEU A 39 -13.27 -23.02 -9.04
C LEU A 39 -12.53 -22.42 -7.83
N LYS A 40 -12.78 -21.12 -7.63
CA LYS A 40 -12.95 -20.41 -6.35
C LYS A 40 -12.17 -20.93 -5.12
N SER A 41 -11.34 -20.07 -4.56
CA SER A 41 -11.45 -19.77 -3.13
C SER A 41 -11.32 -18.26 -2.92
N ARG A 42 -12.36 -17.67 -2.32
CA ARG A 42 -12.26 -16.34 -1.70
C ARG A 42 -11.39 -16.50 -0.45
N PRO A 43 -10.61 -15.49 -0.03
CA PRO A 43 -9.93 -15.55 1.25
C PRO A 43 -10.99 -15.64 2.36
N CYS A 44 -11.00 -16.75 3.10
CA CYS A 44 -11.80 -16.91 4.30
C CYS A 44 -11.15 -16.11 5.43
N PRO A 45 -11.89 -15.26 6.17
CA PRO A 45 -11.41 -14.76 7.46
C PRO A 45 -11.39 -15.95 8.43
N ILE A 46 -10.21 -16.33 8.90
CA ILE A 46 -10.03 -17.34 9.93
C ILE A 46 -10.46 -16.71 11.26
N TYR A 47 -11.67 -17.05 11.72
CA TYR A 47 -12.11 -16.78 13.08
C TYR A 47 -11.53 -17.88 13.97
N THR A 48 -10.42 -17.61 14.66
CA THR A 48 -9.91 -18.51 15.70
C THR A 48 -10.32 -17.97 17.06
N ASN A 49 -11.20 -18.72 17.73
CA ASN A 49 -11.36 -18.64 19.17
C ASN A 49 -10.09 -19.25 19.79
N VAL A 50 -9.09 -18.43 20.07
CA VAL A 50 -7.92 -18.87 20.83
C VAL A 50 -8.34 -18.89 22.30
N ILE A 51 -8.64 -20.09 22.79
CA ILE A 51 -8.68 -20.42 24.21
C ILE A 51 -7.23 -20.25 24.72
N ILE A 52 -7.01 -19.30 25.62
CA ILE A 52 -5.73 -19.11 26.31
C ILE A 52 -5.55 -20.28 27.28
N PRO A 53 -4.56 -21.18 27.14
CA PRO A 53 -4.24 -22.10 28.21
C PRO A 53 -3.44 -21.37 29.28
N ASP A 54 -3.92 -21.51 30.50
CA ASP A 54 -3.28 -21.07 31.75
C ASP A 54 -1.94 -21.82 31.90
N ILE A 55 -0.82 -21.11 31.83
CA ILE A 55 0.53 -21.67 32.03
C ILE A 55 1.08 -21.22 33.37
N THR A 56 0.76 -21.98 34.40
CA THR A 56 1.53 -22.03 35.64
C THR A 56 2.64 -23.06 35.46
N SER A 57 3.89 -22.61 35.27
CA SER A 57 5.10 -23.40 35.56
C SER A 57 6.27 -22.45 35.71
N GLU A 58 6.61 -22.19 36.97
CA GLU A 58 7.86 -21.59 37.41
C GLU A 58 9.03 -22.51 37.03
N ASN A 59 10.05 -21.97 36.37
CA ASN A 59 11.45 -22.10 36.79
C ASN A 59 12.36 -21.22 35.92
N GLN A 60 13.20 -20.45 36.62
CA GLN A 60 14.21 -19.53 36.11
C GLN A 60 15.17 -20.20 35.14
N GLU A 61 15.52 -19.51 34.06
CA GLU A 61 16.92 -19.37 33.67
C GLU A 61 17.10 -18.14 32.77
N SER A 62 18.10 -17.34 33.15
CA SER A 62 18.47 -16.05 32.61
C SER A 62 18.80 -16.09 31.11
N ASN A 63 18.09 -15.29 30.31
CA ASN A 63 18.63 -14.70 29.09
C ASN A 63 18.30 -13.20 29.07
N SER A 64 19.12 -12.43 29.78
CA SER A 64 19.34 -11.02 29.46
C SER A 64 20.09 -10.92 28.12
N GLY A 65 19.46 -11.35 27.04
CA GLY A 65 19.84 -11.00 25.68
C GLY A 65 19.14 -9.69 25.39
N ILE A 66 19.91 -8.62 25.23
CA ILE A 66 19.42 -7.25 24.97
C ILE A 66 18.29 -7.34 23.95
N ILE A 67 17.06 -7.15 24.44
CA ILE A 67 15.87 -7.07 23.60
C ILE A 67 16.04 -5.76 22.86
N SER A 68 16.63 -5.82 21.66
CA SER A 68 16.58 -4.71 20.71
C SER A 68 15.14 -4.19 20.72
N PRO A 69 14.93 -2.88 20.84
CA PRO A 69 13.58 -2.34 20.99
C PRO A 69 12.71 -2.92 19.88
N ILE A 70 11.53 -3.44 20.25
CA ILE A 70 10.61 -4.03 19.28
C ILE A 70 10.39 -3.00 18.16
N PRO A 71 10.74 -3.32 16.88
CA PRO A 71 10.69 -2.35 15.80
C PRO A 71 9.26 -1.82 15.68
N SER A 72 9.08 -0.53 15.90
CA SER A 72 7.77 0.08 16.01
C SER A 72 7.85 1.58 15.77
N GLY A 73 6.75 2.19 15.37
CA GLY A 73 6.74 3.61 15.07
C GLY A 73 5.36 4.21 14.99
N HIS A 74 5.36 5.54 14.95
CA HIS A 74 4.18 6.37 14.78
C HIS A 74 4.52 7.57 13.91
N LEU A 75 3.75 7.72 12.85
CA LEU A 75 3.78 8.85 11.95
C LEU A 75 2.39 9.47 11.90
N GLU A 76 2.32 10.79 11.81
CA GLU A 76 1.07 11.51 11.78
C GLU A 76 1.12 12.77 10.92
N THR A 77 -0.07 13.26 10.61
CA THR A 77 -0.34 14.57 10.02
C THR A 77 -1.31 15.28 10.97
N SER A 78 -1.76 16.49 10.63
CA SER A 78 -2.77 17.19 11.42
C SER A 78 -4.11 16.45 11.57
N THR A 79 -4.42 15.50 10.68
CA THR A 79 -5.75 14.84 10.64
C THR A 79 -5.69 13.32 10.58
N ARG A 80 -4.51 12.71 10.50
CA ARG A 80 -4.35 11.26 10.32
C ARG A 80 -3.14 10.75 11.07
N PHE A 81 -3.24 9.50 11.53
CA PHE A 81 -2.14 8.77 12.13
C PHE A 81 -1.89 7.46 11.41
N TRP A 82 -0.67 6.97 11.56
CA TRP A 82 -0.20 5.71 11.03
C TRP A 82 0.80 5.13 12.02
N GLN A 83 0.57 3.93 12.52
CA GLN A 83 1.46 3.25 13.45
C GLN A 83 1.79 1.87 12.94
N PHE A 84 2.98 1.41 13.27
CA PHE A 84 3.44 0.08 12.93
C PHE A 84 4.18 -0.58 14.09
N LYS A 85 4.18 -1.91 14.08
CA LYS A 85 4.94 -2.76 14.99
C LYS A 85 5.34 -4.03 14.25
N VAL A 86 6.56 -4.50 14.46
CA VAL A 86 7.05 -5.80 13.99
C VAL A 86 7.17 -6.72 15.18
N GLU A 87 6.42 -7.82 15.20
CA GLU A 87 6.50 -8.83 16.24
C GLU A 87 7.24 -10.07 15.75
N GLU A 88 8.04 -10.65 16.65
CA GLU A 88 8.82 -11.88 16.44
C GLU A 88 9.72 -11.84 15.20
N GLY A 89 9.96 -10.64 14.67
CA GLY A 89 10.68 -10.41 13.44
C GLY A 89 10.01 -10.96 12.17
N LEU A 90 8.76 -11.42 12.23
CA LEU A 90 8.09 -12.07 11.08
C LEU A 90 6.74 -11.45 10.75
N THR A 91 6.07 -10.81 11.71
CA THR A 91 4.74 -10.25 11.50
C THR A 91 4.75 -8.74 11.66
N THR A 92 4.28 -8.02 10.63
CA THR A 92 4.12 -6.57 10.67
C THR A 92 2.66 -6.22 10.89
N TYR A 93 2.40 -5.43 11.93
CA TYR A 93 1.11 -4.86 12.24
C TYR A 93 1.15 -3.38 11.89
N VAL A 94 0.16 -2.92 11.14
CA VAL A 94 0.03 -1.55 10.70
C VAL A 94 -1.38 -1.07 11.00
N ARG A 95 -1.54 -0.05 11.83
CA ARG A 95 -2.83 0.58 12.10
C ARG A 95 -2.86 2.02 11.62
N TYR A 96 -3.99 2.45 11.09
CA TYR A 96 -4.12 3.82 10.61
C TYR A 96 -5.55 4.33 10.73
N GLY A 97 -5.67 5.64 10.79
CA GLY A 97 -6.95 6.29 10.99
C GLY A 97 -6.85 7.81 10.98
N ASN A 98 -7.91 8.43 11.48
CA ASN A 98 -8.02 9.88 11.57
C ASN A 98 -7.74 10.35 13.00
N ILE A 99 -7.18 11.55 13.12
CA ILE A 99 -7.06 12.30 14.37
C ILE A 99 -8.23 13.28 14.38
N ARG A 100 -9.06 13.22 15.41
CA ARG A 100 -10.18 14.15 15.60
C ARG A 100 -9.69 15.48 16.17
N ALA A 101 -10.55 16.49 16.14
CA ALA A 101 -10.23 17.83 16.66
C ALA A 101 -9.92 17.85 18.17
N ASP A 102 -10.44 16.88 18.92
CA ASP A 102 -10.16 16.66 20.35
C ASP A 102 -8.84 15.90 20.60
N GLY A 103 -8.07 15.60 19.53
CA GLY A 103 -6.84 14.81 19.59
C GLY A 103 -7.05 13.30 19.68
N THR A 104 -8.30 12.82 19.70
CA THR A 104 -8.56 11.38 19.81
C THR A 104 -8.30 10.65 18.49
N LEU A 105 -7.72 9.45 18.59
CA LEU A 105 -7.46 8.58 17.45
C LEU A 105 -8.72 7.80 17.09
N LYS A 106 -9.22 7.98 15.88
CA LYS A 106 -10.27 7.15 15.29
C LYS A 106 -9.64 6.17 14.31
N GLU A 107 -9.42 4.94 14.75
CA GLU A 107 -8.95 3.84 13.88
C GLU A 107 -9.89 3.63 12.69
N ARG A 108 -9.30 3.39 11.52
CA ARG A 108 -10.02 3.10 10.28
C ARG A 108 -9.77 1.68 9.81
N ALA A 109 -8.53 1.22 9.89
CA ALA A 109 -8.18 -0.14 9.54
C ALA A 109 -6.87 -0.57 10.22
N THR A 110 -6.74 -1.88 10.34
CA THR A 110 -5.53 -2.58 10.74
C THR A 110 -5.15 -3.54 9.61
N HIS A 111 -3.90 -3.48 9.21
CA HIS A 111 -3.30 -4.38 8.24
C HIS A 111 -2.26 -5.24 8.96
N ILE A 112 -2.38 -6.55 8.79
CA ILE A 112 -1.48 -7.53 9.37
C ILE A 112 -0.89 -8.31 8.21
N GLN A 113 0.43 -8.36 8.15
CA GLN A 113 1.16 -9.08 7.11
C GLN A 113 2.24 -9.96 7.75
N GLN A 114 2.26 -11.22 7.36
CA GLN A 114 3.32 -12.15 7.69
C GLN A 114 4.38 -12.14 6.60
N HIS A 115 5.63 -12.27 7.02
CA HIS A 115 6.82 -12.29 6.17
C HIS A 115 7.58 -13.58 6.38
N TYR A 116 8.38 -13.97 5.37
CA TYR A 116 9.18 -15.19 5.44
C TYR A 116 10.39 -15.04 6.37
N CYS A 117 10.95 -13.83 6.43
CA CYS A 117 12.08 -13.52 7.30
C CYS A 117 12.08 -12.07 7.81
N PHE A 118 12.95 -11.79 8.77
CA PHE A 118 13.12 -10.46 9.36
C PHE A 118 13.58 -9.39 8.38
N GLY A 119 14.44 -9.75 7.43
CA GLY A 119 14.89 -8.82 6.39
C GLY A 119 13.73 -8.30 5.54
N ASP A 120 12.79 -9.17 5.19
CA ASP A 120 11.60 -8.81 4.40
C ASP A 120 10.65 -7.93 5.20
N ALA A 121 10.38 -8.30 6.46
CA ALA A 121 9.55 -7.50 7.36
C ALA A 121 10.13 -6.09 7.57
N LYS A 122 11.47 -6.01 7.69
CA LYS A 122 12.20 -4.76 7.77
C LYS A 122 12.04 -3.90 6.54
N GLN A 123 12.38 -4.46 5.38
CA GLN A 123 12.35 -3.72 4.13
C GLN A 123 10.92 -3.24 3.80
N PHE A 124 9.91 -4.06 4.10
CA PHE A 124 8.51 -3.68 3.97
C PHE A 124 8.17 -2.44 4.79
N VAL A 125 8.54 -2.43 6.08
CA VAL A 125 8.27 -1.31 6.99
C VAL A 125 9.06 -0.06 6.61
N GLU A 126 10.34 -0.20 6.26
CA GLU A 126 11.19 0.92 5.83
C GLU A 126 10.63 1.59 4.57
N ASN A 127 10.25 0.79 3.56
CA ASN A 127 9.61 1.31 2.35
C ASN A 127 8.31 2.07 2.67
N LEU A 128 7.48 1.52 3.57
CA LEU A 128 6.25 2.16 4.01
C LEU A 128 6.49 3.48 4.75
N ILE A 129 7.49 3.53 5.63
CA ILE A 129 7.89 4.75 6.35
C ILE A 129 8.30 5.82 5.33
N ASP A 130 9.16 5.48 4.38
CA ASP A 130 9.62 6.41 3.35
C ASP A 130 8.47 6.95 2.51
N GLU A 131 7.51 6.09 2.13
CA GLU A 131 6.29 6.51 1.45
C GLU A 131 5.46 7.47 2.30
N LYS A 132 5.30 7.22 3.61
CA LYS A 132 4.52 8.10 4.50
C LYS A 132 5.23 9.43 4.76
N ILE A 133 6.55 9.44 4.91
CA ILE A 133 7.33 10.67 5.04
C ILE A 133 7.20 11.51 3.76
N LYS A 134 7.32 10.89 2.57
CA LYS A 134 7.09 11.57 1.29
C LYS A 134 5.66 12.12 1.16
N ALA A 135 4.68 11.47 1.78
CA ALA A 135 3.31 11.93 1.84
C ALA A 135 3.06 13.05 2.89
N GLY A 136 4.11 13.52 3.58
CA GLY A 136 4.03 14.62 4.55
C GLY A 136 3.69 14.18 5.97
N TYR A 137 3.75 12.88 6.27
CA TYR A 137 3.66 12.42 7.65
C TYR A 137 4.97 12.69 8.39
N VAL A 138 4.86 13.06 9.66
CA VAL A 138 5.98 13.34 10.57
C VAL A 138 5.82 12.51 11.84
N GLY A 139 6.92 12.21 12.53
CA GLY A 139 6.85 11.45 13.78
C GLY A 139 8.14 10.70 14.07
N TRP A 140 8.00 9.57 14.75
CA TRP A 140 9.11 8.72 15.16
C TRP A 140 8.98 7.33 14.57
N ALA A 141 10.11 6.78 14.16
CA ALA A 141 10.25 5.37 13.81
C ALA A 141 11.40 4.81 14.65
N ARG A 142 11.15 3.72 15.36
CA ARG A 142 12.16 2.97 16.10
C ARG A 142 12.40 1.64 15.40
N TRP A 143 13.65 1.32 15.26
CA TRP A 143 14.14 0.09 14.66
C TRP A 143 15.01 -0.66 15.67
#